data_AF-A0A8K1D750-F1
#
_entry.id   AF-A0A8K1D750-F1
#
_cell.length_a   1.000
_cell.length_b   1.000
_cell.length_c   1.000
_cell.angle_alpha   90.00
_cell.angle_beta   90.00
_cell.angle_gamma   90.00
#
_symmetry.space_group_name_H-M   'P 1'
#
loop_
_entity.id
_entity.type
_entity.pdbx_description
1 polymer ?
#
loop_
_entity_poly.entity_id
_entity_poly.type
_entity_poly.pdbx_seq_one_letter_code
_entity_poly.pdbx_strand_id
1 'polypeptide(L)'
;AIVAVALLVEEARKVTFGASLVVYTPHDVRSILQQKAEKWLTDSRLLKYEAILISSPSLELKATSAQNPAQFMFGDTSKKLLHDYAEIVELQTKVRPDLEDQELEGGEKWFVDESAKIVEGKRKSGYAVVDGGTGKVVESGPLRHKWSAQACELYALLRALKRLKGKRGTVFTNSHYVFGVVHTFGKIWEERGLINTKRMSLIHEEIIRQILEAIREPKEIMVVHVKGHQAGLQFQTCSNNLADQEAKRAALLMVSVPEVIWEENPGVQICPSERDIERFKKMGGVLEMGKWKLPDGRELVPKSAARGILRRLHEQTH
;
A
#
# COMPACT_ATOMS: atom_id res chain seq x y z
N ALA A 1 -2.70 -0.73 21.61
CA ALA A 1 -2.47 -1.30 22.95
C ALA A 1 -1.04 -1.04 23.46
N ILE A 2 0.00 -1.64 22.86
CA ILE A 2 1.41 -1.52 23.30
C ILE A 2 1.83 -0.08 23.59
N VAL A 3 1.68 0.83 22.61
CA VAL A 3 2.06 2.24 22.75
C VAL A 3 1.34 2.93 23.90
N ALA A 4 0.03 2.71 24.03
CA ALA A 4 -0.77 3.32 25.09
C ALA A 4 -0.32 2.84 26.47
N VAL A 5 -0.08 1.53 26.62
CA VAL A 5 0.38 0.95 27.89
C VAL A 5 1.77 1.45 28.24
N ALA A 6 2.70 1.49 27.28
CA ALA A 6 4.05 2.03 27.50
C ALA A 6 4.00 3.48 27.99
N LEU A 7 3.22 4.34 27.34
CA LEU A 7 3.07 5.75 27.74
C LEU A 7 2.46 5.87 29.14
N LEU A 8 1.39 5.12 29.43
CA LEU A 8 0.73 5.16 30.73
C LEU A 8 1.63 4.62 31.85
N VAL A 9 2.45 3.60 31.58
CA VAL A 9 3.43 3.07 32.54
C VAL A 9 4.51 4.12 32.85
N GLU A 10 5.02 4.82 31.83
CA GLU A 10 6.01 5.89 32.05
C GLU A 10 5.43 7.02 32.92
N GLU A 11 4.17 7.42 32.68
CA GLU A 11 3.50 8.43 33.52
C GLU A 11 3.19 7.91 34.93
N ALA A 12 2.70 6.68 35.06
CA ALA A 12 2.38 6.07 36.35
C ALA A 12 3.63 5.97 37.23
N ARG A 13 4.80 5.61 36.67
CA ARG A 13 6.06 5.54 37.41
C ARG A 13 6.48 6.86 38.06
N LYS A 14 6.12 8.00 37.46
CA LYS A 14 6.38 9.32 38.06
C LYS A 14 5.58 9.52 39.34
N VAL A 15 4.38 8.95 39.42
CA VAL A 15 3.47 9.05 40.56
C VAL A 15 3.75 7.97 41.60
N THR A 16 4.10 6.76 41.16
CA THR A 16 4.40 5.64 42.06
C THR A 16 5.84 5.60 42.56
N PHE A 17 6.69 6.53 42.10
CA PHE A 17 8.10 6.65 42.49
C PHE A 17 8.87 5.32 42.37
N GLY A 18 8.57 4.54 41.33
CA GLY A 18 9.24 3.26 41.07
C GLY A 18 8.71 2.06 41.87
N ALA A 19 7.62 2.22 42.63
CA ALA A 19 6.94 1.09 43.27
C ALA A 19 6.40 0.07 42.24
N SER A 20 6.15 -1.15 42.71
CA SER A 20 5.60 -2.21 41.87
C SER A 20 4.25 -1.83 41.26
N LEU A 21 4.12 -2.06 39.96
CA LEU A 21 2.95 -1.75 39.16
C LEU A 21 2.37 -3.03 38.57
N VAL A 22 1.07 -3.20 38.71
CA VAL A 22 0.32 -4.24 38.00
C VAL A 22 -0.61 -3.54 37.01
N VAL A 23 -0.42 -3.79 35.71
CA VAL A 23 -1.24 -3.20 34.66
C VAL A 23 -2.17 -4.25 34.08
N TYR A 24 -3.45 -3.96 34.14
CA TYR A 24 -4.49 -4.79 33.56
C TYR A 24 -4.89 -4.24 32.19
N THR A 25 -4.95 -5.13 31.21
CA THR A 25 -5.25 -4.76 29.83
C THR A 25 -6.21 -5.78 29.20
N PRO A 26 -7.10 -5.36 28.29
CA PRO A 26 -7.98 -6.30 27.59
C PRO A 26 -7.24 -7.31 26.71
N HIS A 27 -6.02 -6.98 26.29
CA HIS A 27 -5.20 -7.77 25.37
C HIS A 27 -3.93 -8.22 26.08
N ASP A 28 -3.42 -9.42 25.81
CA ASP A 28 -2.12 -9.84 26.32
C ASP A 28 -0.98 -9.08 25.61
N VAL A 29 -0.66 -7.90 26.15
CA VAL A 29 0.35 -6.99 25.60
C VAL A 29 1.74 -7.63 25.58
N ARG A 30 2.05 -8.51 26.54
CA ARG A 30 3.35 -9.18 26.61
C ARG A 30 3.51 -10.12 25.42
N SER A 31 2.54 -11.01 25.20
CA SER A 31 2.57 -11.97 24.10
C SER A 31 2.55 -11.27 22.74
N ILE A 32 1.72 -10.23 22.57
CA ILE A 32 1.66 -9.46 21.32
C ILE A 32 2.99 -8.77 21.02
N LEU A 33 3.63 -8.17 22.04
CA LEU A 33 4.91 -7.49 21.87
C LEU A 33 6.03 -8.46 21.45
N GLN A 34 6.08 -9.65 22.06
CA GLN A 34 7.13 -10.63 21.79
C GLN A 34 6.93 -11.42 20.48
N GLN A 35 5.68 -11.67 20.06
CA GLN A 35 5.41 -12.57 18.94
C GLN A 35 5.09 -11.87 17.62
N LYS A 36 4.55 -10.63 17.66
CA LYS A 36 3.91 -10.04 16.48
C LYS A 36 4.27 -8.58 16.24
N ALA A 37 4.91 -7.89 17.19
CA ALA A 37 5.14 -6.45 17.07
C ALA A 37 6.18 -6.07 16.01
N GLU A 38 7.10 -6.96 15.66
CA GLU A 38 8.07 -6.77 14.56
C GLU A 38 7.41 -6.50 13.21
N LYS A 39 6.20 -7.03 12.98
CA LYS A 39 5.45 -6.79 11.74
C LYS A 39 4.96 -5.34 11.60
N TRP A 40 4.87 -4.60 12.71
CA TRP A 40 4.14 -3.32 12.79
C TRP A 40 4.96 -2.17 13.37
N LEU A 41 6.05 -2.46 14.08
CA LEU A 41 6.92 -1.49 14.75
C LEU A 41 8.32 -1.54 14.16
N THR A 42 8.99 -0.38 14.12
CA THR A 42 10.41 -0.30 13.81
C THR A 42 11.25 -0.86 14.96
N ASP A 43 12.44 -1.38 14.67
CA ASP A 43 13.36 -1.94 15.67
C ASP A 43 13.61 -1.00 16.85
N SER A 44 13.81 0.30 16.58
CA SER A 44 13.99 1.32 17.62
C SER A 44 12.77 1.44 18.54
N ARG A 45 11.55 1.34 18.00
CA ARG A 45 10.32 1.38 18.80
C ARG A 45 10.11 0.07 19.55
N LEU A 46 10.43 -1.06 18.92
CA LEU A 46 10.35 -2.38 19.53
C LEU A 46 11.24 -2.43 20.78
N LEU A 47 12.53 -2.11 20.62
CA LEU A 47 13.51 -2.05 21.71
C LEU A 47 13.06 -1.11 22.83
N LYS A 48 12.53 0.08 22.48
CA LYS A 48 12.01 1.03 23.47
C LYS A 48 10.88 0.40 24.29
N TYR A 49 9.90 -0.23 23.65
CA TYR A 49 8.76 -0.78 24.36
C TYR A 49 9.09 -2.05 25.13
N GLU A 50 10.01 -2.89 24.63
CA GLU A 50 10.53 -4.03 25.38
C GLU A 50 11.23 -3.59 26.67
N ALA A 51 12.06 -2.54 26.61
CA ALA A 51 12.71 -1.99 27.79
C ALA A 51 11.70 -1.49 28.84
N ILE A 52 10.61 -0.86 28.40
CA ILE A 52 9.59 -0.31 29.30
C ILE A 52 8.71 -1.42 29.89
N LEU A 53 8.27 -2.37 29.06
CA LEU A 53 7.17 -3.30 29.36
C LEU A 53 7.61 -4.73 29.73
N ILE A 54 8.77 -5.17 29.27
CA ILE A 54 9.29 -6.53 29.49
C ILE A 54 10.44 -6.53 30.47
N SER A 55 11.42 -5.65 30.26
CA SER A 55 12.67 -5.62 31.04
C SER A 55 12.52 -5.02 32.45
N SER A 56 11.33 -4.55 32.82
CA SER A 56 11.10 -3.95 34.14
C SER A 56 10.63 -5.01 35.16
N PRO A 57 11.43 -5.31 36.20
CA PRO A 57 11.08 -6.34 37.18
C PRO A 57 9.95 -5.92 38.13
N SER A 58 9.70 -4.61 38.27
CA SER A 58 8.63 -4.05 39.09
C SER A 58 7.32 -3.87 38.34
N LEU A 59 7.21 -4.37 37.10
CA LEU A 59 6.02 -4.26 36.27
C LEU A 59 5.44 -5.64 35.94
N GLU A 60 4.20 -5.87 36.33
CA GLU A 60 3.44 -7.06 35.97
C GLU A 60 2.33 -6.68 34.99
N LEU A 61 2.25 -7.38 33.85
CA LEU A 61 1.18 -7.21 32.86
C LEU A 61 0.18 -8.35 32.99
N LYS A 62 -1.10 -8.03 33.16
CA LYS A 62 -2.19 -9.02 33.24
C LYS A 62 -3.26 -8.74 32.20
N ALA A 63 -3.76 -9.81 31.59
CA ALA A 63 -4.95 -9.74 30.77
C ALA A 63 -6.21 -9.73 31.64
N THR A 64 -7.21 -8.92 31.30
CA THR A 64 -8.51 -8.86 31.96
C THR A 64 -9.66 -8.88 30.94
N SER A 65 -10.79 -9.49 31.30
CA SER A 65 -12.02 -9.47 30.49
C SER A 65 -12.95 -8.30 30.85
N ALA A 66 -12.55 -7.44 31.78
CA ALA A 66 -13.35 -6.27 32.18
C ALA A 66 -13.43 -5.25 31.03
N GLN A 67 -14.66 -4.82 30.69
CA GLN A 67 -14.90 -3.88 29.60
C GLN A 67 -14.79 -2.40 30.02
N ASN A 68 -14.86 -2.12 31.32
CA ASN A 68 -14.78 -0.77 31.86
C ASN A 68 -14.22 -0.76 33.30
N PRO A 69 -13.82 0.41 33.85
CA PRO A 69 -13.25 0.50 35.19
C PRO A 69 -14.20 0.05 36.31
N ALA A 70 -15.51 0.29 36.20
CA ALA A 70 -16.47 -0.13 37.21
C ALA A 70 -16.57 -1.66 37.28
N GLN A 71 -16.59 -2.34 36.14
CA GLN A 71 -16.56 -3.80 36.07
C GLN A 71 -15.23 -4.38 36.55
N PHE A 72 -14.11 -3.68 36.32
CA PHE A 72 -12.80 -4.08 36.83
C PHE A 72 -12.73 -4.00 38.37
N MET A 73 -13.34 -2.98 38.95
CA MET A 73 -13.32 -2.73 40.41
C MET A 73 -14.37 -3.54 41.18
N PHE A 74 -15.53 -3.79 40.58
CA PHE A 74 -16.72 -4.32 41.27
C PHE A 74 -17.37 -5.55 40.62
N GLY A 75 -16.87 -6.00 39.46
CA GLY A 75 -17.45 -7.13 38.73
C GLY A 75 -16.80 -8.48 39.06
N ASP A 76 -17.53 -9.57 38.84
CA ASP A 76 -16.98 -10.92 38.93
C ASP A 76 -15.91 -11.16 37.85
N THR A 77 -14.69 -11.47 38.30
CA THR A 77 -13.52 -11.74 37.45
C THR A 77 -13.52 -13.14 36.82
N SER A 78 -14.61 -13.91 37.02
CA SER A 78 -14.71 -15.33 36.61
C SER A 78 -14.93 -15.57 35.11
N LYS A 79 -15.08 -14.51 34.31
CA LYS A 79 -15.16 -14.66 32.85
C LYS A 79 -13.80 -15.05 32.30
N LYS A 80 -13.66 -16.35 31.99
CA LYS A 80 -12.57 -16.97 31.22
C LYS A 80 -12.19 -16.03 30.07
N LEU A 81 -10.90 -15.66 29.96
CA LEU A 81 -10.36 -14.92 28.82
C LEU A 81 -10.69 -15.74 27.58
N LEU A 82 -11.70 -15.31 26.84
CA LEU A 82 -12.42 -16.21 25.96
C LEU A 82 -11.65 -16.52 24.67
N HIS A 83 -10.59 -15.78 24.33
CA HIS A 83 -9.87 -15.98 23.07
C HIS A 83 -8.39 -15.62 23.16
N ASP A 84 -7.56 -16.33 22.39
CA ASP A 84 -6.19 -15.93 22.09
C ASP A 84 -6.24 -14.69 21.18
N TYR A 85 -5.99 -13.52 21.77
CA TYR A 85 -6.05 -12.24 21.07
C TYR A 85 -5.02 -12.12 19.95
N ALA A 86 -3.97 -12.96 19.92
CA ALA A 86 -3.00 -12.96 18.83
C ALA A 86 -3.66 -13.38 17.49
N GLU A 87 -4.50 -14.41 17.52
CA GLU A 87 -5.24 -14.89 16.34
C GLU A 87 -6.26 -13.85 15.85
N ILE A 88 -6.94 -13.16 16.77
CA ILE A 88 -7.91 -12.10 16.43
C ILE A 88 -7.20 -10.90 15.80
N VAL A 89 -6.05 -10.47 16.34
CA VAL A 89 -5.27 -9.38 15.76
C VAL A 89 -4.79 -9.75 14.35
N GLU A 90 -4.36 -11.00 14.13
CA GLU A 90 -3.94 -11.48 12.82
C GLU A 90 -5.12 -11.51 11.83
N LEU A 91 -6.27 -12.05 12.23
CA LEU A 91 -7.49 -12.07 11.41
C LEU A 91 -8.01 -10.66 11.07
N GLN A 92 -7.93 -9.72 12.01
CA GLN A 92 -8.38 -8.34 11.81
C GLN A 92 -7.40 -7.49 10.99
N THR A 93 -6.12 -7.86 10.94
CA THR A 93 -5.10 -7.08 10.21
C THR A 93 -4.83 -7.59 8.80
N LYS A 94 -5.22 -8.82 8.47
CA LYS A 94 -5.09 -9.36 7.11
C LYS A 94 -6.19 -8.84 6.18
N VAL A 95 -5.81 -8.58 4.92
CA VAL A 95 -6.78 -8.25 3.85
C VAL A 95 -7.71 -9.43 3.56
N ARG A 96 -7.18 -10.65 3.73
CA ARG A 96 -7.83 -11.93 3.48
C ARG A 96 -7.38 -12.95 4.55
N PRO A 97 -8.30 -13.66 5.23
CA PRO A 97 -7.95 -14.51 6.38
C PRO A 97 -6.96 -15.64 6.09
N ASP A 98 -7.09 -16.30 4.94
CA ASP A 98 -6.28 -17.44 4.47
C ASP A 98 -5.00 -17.03 3.73
N LEU A 99 -4.68 -15.73 3.68
CA LEU A 99 -3.48 -15.22 3.05
C LEU A 99 -2.27 -15.38 3.97
N GLU A 100 -1.24 -16.06 3.49
CA GLU A 100 0.06 -16.26 4.17
C GLU A 100 1.24 -15.83 3.28
N ASP A 101 2.40 -15.74 3.91
CA ASP A 101 3.69 -15.37 3.30
C ASP A 101 4.54 -16.59 2.89
N GLN A 102 3.97 -17.80 2.98
CA GLN A 102 4.60 -19.06 2.58
C GLN A 102 3.96 -19.63 1.31
N GLU A 103 4.76 -20.36 0.55
CA GLU A 103 4.33 -20.99 -0.70
C GLU A 103 3.29 -22.10 -0.46
N LEU A 104 2.30 -22.22 -1.35
CA LEU A 104 1.31 -23.31 -1.30
C LEU A 104 1.91 -24.63 -1.77
N GLU A 105 1.52 -25.70 -1.09
CA GLU A 105 1.68 -27.08 -1.59
C GLU A 105 0.69 -27.33 -2.75
N GLY A 106 1.08 -26.88 -3.94
CA GLY A 106 0.34 -27.04 -5.19
C GLY A 106 -0.36 -25.77 -5.68
N GLY A 107 -1.00 -25.88 -6.85
CA GLY A 107 -1.58 -24.73 -7.55
C GLY A 107 -0.59 -24.04 -8.49
N GLU A 108 -1.03 -22.91 -9.03
CA GLU A 108 -0.27 -22.07 -9.96
C GLU A 108 0.87 -21.35 -9.23
N LYS A 109 2.08 -21.30 -9.80
CA LYS A 109 3.23 -20.61 -9.20
C LYS A 109 3.68 -19.48 -10.12
N TRP A 110 3.21 -18.26 -9.87
CA TRP A 110 3.45 -17.15 -10.78
C TRP A 110 4.40 -16.12 -10.19
N PHE A 111 5.35 -15.69 -10.99
CA PHE A 111 6.33 -14.66 -10.66
C PHE A 111 5.92 -13.38 -11.37
N VAL A 112 5.82 -12.29 -10.60
CA VAL A 112 5.50 -10.97 -11.13
C VAL A 112 6.73 -10.09 -11.03
N ASP A 113 6.98 -9.32 -12.08
CA ASP A 113 8.08 -8.37 -12.07
C ASP A 113 7.79 -7.13 -12.91
N GLU A 114 8.59 -6.16 -12.53
CA GLU A 114 8.86 -4.81 -12.93
C GLU A 114 9.71 -4.48 -14.16
N SER A 115 9.36 -3.47 -14.94
CA SER A 115 10.43 -2.60 -15.44
C SER A 115 10.00 -1.15 -15.57
N ALA A 116 10.87 -0.23 -15.18
CA ALA A 116 10.72 1.20 -15.41
C ALA A 116 12.10 1.83 -15.66
N LYS A 117 12.45 2.07 -16.92
CA LYS A 117 13.76 2.62 -17.32
C LYS A 117 13.60 3.86 -18.22
N ILE A 118 14.58 4.75 -18.20
CA ILE A 118 14.62 5.88 -19.14
C ILE A 118 15.45 5.45 -20.35
N VAL A 119 14.84 5.48 -21.54
CA VAL A 119 15.47 5.18 -22.82
C VAL A 119 15.23 6.39 -23.72
N GLU A 120 16.30 6.99 -24.24
CA GLU A 120 16.22 8.17 -25.13
C GLU A 120 15.41 9.34 -24.51
N GLY A 121 15.61 9.59 -23.20
CA GLY A 121 14.92 10.66 -22.48
C GLY A 121 13.44 10.40 -22.18
N LYS A 122 12.89 9.24 -22.56
CA LYS A 122 11.51 8.84 -22.26
C LYS A 122 11.49 7.64 -21.33
N ARG A 123 10.60 7.67 -20.32
CA ARG A 123 10.39 6.50 -19.47
C ARG A 123 9.63 5.41 -20.25
N LYS A 124 10.23 4.23 -20.25
CA LYS A 124 9.74 2.98 -20.83
C LYS A 124 9.46 2.05 -19.65
N SER A 125 8.20 1.66 -19.52
CA SER A 125 7.75 0.84 -18.41
C SER A 125 7.04 -0.40 -18.93
N GLY A 126 7.12 -1.49 -18.19
CA GLY A 126 6.52 -2.78 -18.53
C GLY A 126 6.28 -3.60 -17.28
N TYR A 127 5.51 -4.66 -17.43
CA TYR A 127 5.28 -5.66 -16.39
C TYR A 127 5.28 -7.05 -17.03
N ALA A 128 5.50 -8.06 -16.19
CA ALA A 128 5.37 -9.45 -16.57
C ALA A 128 4.75 -10.29 -15.46
N VAL A 129 4.06 -11.35 -15.88
CA VAL A 129 3.56 -12.46 -15.08
C VAL A 129 4.03 -13.73 -15.77
N VAL A 130 4.88 -14.49 -15.09
CA VAL A 130 5.50 -15.71 -15.62
C VAL A 130 5.11 -16.89 -14.76
N ASP A 131 4.75 -18.00 -15.38
CA ASP A 131 4.55 -19.27 -14.68
C ASP A 131 5.92 -19.90 -14.41
N GLY A 132 6.30 -19.98 -13.13
CA GLY A 132 7.57 -20.56 -12.71
C GLY A 132 7.65 -22.06 -12.96
N GLY A 133 6.52 -22.78 -12.94
CA GLY A 133 6.49 -24.22 -13.18
C GLY A 133 6.81 -24.58 -14.64
N THR A 134 6.32 -23.78 -15.60
CA THR A 134 6.50 -24.03 -17.03
C THR A 134 7.53 -23.12 -17.69
N GLY A 135 7.94 -22.03 -17.04
CA GLY A 135 8.77 -20.97 -17.63
C GLY A 135 8.05 -20.17 -18.72
N LYS A 136 6.73 -20.28 -18.83
CA LYS A 136 5.95 -19.57 -19.86
C LYS A 136 5.49 -18.20 -19.37
N VAL A 137 5.51 -17.23 -20.27
CA VAL A 137 4.90 -15.92 -20.03
C VAL A 137 3.38 -16.09 -20.03
N VAL A 138 2.76 -15.86 -18.87
CA VAL A 138 1.30 -15.88 -18.71
C VAL A 138 0.71 -14.59 -19.27
N GLU A 139 1.35 -13.47 -18.94
CA GLU A 139 0.97 -12.15 -19.42
C GLU A 139 2.17 -11.20 -19.30
N SER A 140 2.38 -10.36 -20.31
CA SER A 140 3.32 -9.25 -20.23
C SER A 140 2.82 -8.10 -21.10
N GLY A 141 3.29 -6.89 -20.82
CA GLY A 141 2.94 -5.77 -21.67
C GLY A 141 3.63 -4.47 -21.31
N PRO A 142 3.69 -3.53 -22.27
CA PRO A 142 4.18 -2.19 -22.02
C PRO A 142 3.17 -1.40 -21.17
N LEU A 143 3.69 -0.53 -20.31
CA LEU A 143 2.94 0.41 -19.49
C LEU A 143 3.17 1.85 -19.93
N ARG A 144 2.28 2.76 -19.52
CA ARG A 144 2.38 4.17 -19.89
C ARG A 144 3.66 4.79 -19.30
N HIS A 145 4.27 5.69 -20.06
CA HIS A 145 5.52 6.38 -19.70
C HIS A 145 5.48 7.16 -18.37
N LYS A 146 4.28 7.50 -17.85
CA LYS A 146 4.13 8.25 -16.60
C LYS A 146 4.19 7.37 -15.34
N TRP A 147 4.23 6.05 -15.49
CA TRP A 147 4.12 5.12 -14.37
C TRP A 147 5.46 5.01 -13.62
N SER A 148 5.39 5.05 -12.29
CA SER A 148 6.53 4.79 -11.41
C SER A 148 6.82 3.28 -11.38
N ALA A 149 8.02 2.90 -10.93
CA ALA A 149 8.37 1.51 -10.67
C ALA A 149 7.34 0.83 -9.74
N GLN A 150 7.03 1.49 -8.62
CA GLN A 150 6.01 1.04 -7.66
C GLN A 150 4.62 0.85 -8.29
N ALA A 151 4.18 1.70 -9.21
CA ALA A 151 2.91 1.54 -9.91
C ALA A 151 2.91 0.32 -10.85
N CYS A 152 4.02 0.10 -11.55
CA CYS A 152 4.19 -1.06 -12.41
C CYS A 152 4.14 -2.36 -11.61
N GLU A 153 4.78 -2.40 -10.44
CA GLU A 153 4.77 -3.53 -9.52
C GLU A 153 3.37 -3.89 -9.02
N LEU A 154 2.65 -2.88 -8.51
CA LEU A 154 1.27 -3.06 -8.08
C LEU A 154 0.40 -3.59 -9.23
N TYR A 155 0.63 -3.10 -10.44
CA TYR A 155 -0.13 -3.56 -11.60
C TYR A 155 0.25 -4.97 -12.04
N ALA A 156 1.52 -5.35 -11.98
CA ALA A 156 1.97 -6.73 -12.23
C ALA A 156 1.23 -7.71 -11.28
N LEU A 157 1.18 -7.39 -9.98
CA LEU A 157 0.38 -8.14 -9.00
C LEU A 157 -1.10 -8.16 -9.38
N LEU A 158 -1.71 -7.01 -9.69
CA LEU A 158 -3.12 -6.92 -10.04
C LEU A 158 -3.47 -7.83 -11.24
N ARG A 159 -2.60 -7.87 -12.26
CA ARG A 159 -2.79 -8.74 -13.43
C ARG A 159 -2.70 -10.21 -13.05
N ALA A 160 -1.75 -10.59 -12.22
CA ALA A 160 -1.66 -11.96 -11.71
C ALA A 160 -2.92 -12.35 -10.91
N LEU A 161 -3.39 -11.51 -9.98
CA LEU A 161 -4.59 -11.79 -9.19
C LEU A 161 -5.84 -11.97 -10.05
N LYS A 162 -6.08 -11.07 -11.02
CA LYS A 162 -7.22 -11.19 -11.96
C LYS A 162 -7.18 -12.49 -12.78
N ARG A 163 -5.99 -12.95 -13.13
CA ARG A 163 -5.77 -14.20 -13.89
C ARG A 163 -5.89 -15.46 -13.00
N LEU A 164 -5.66 -15.33 -11.69
CA LEU A 164 -5.84 -16.39 -10.69
C LEU A 164 -7.27 -16.51 -10.16
N LYS A 165 -8.23 -15.73 -10.67
CA LYS A 165 -9.65 -15.81 -10.28
C LYS A 165 -10.16 -17.25 -10.29
N GLY A 166 -10.69 -17.71 -9.16
CA GLY A 166 -11.21 -19.07 -8.97
C GLY A 166 -10.15 -20.19 -8.90
N LYS A 167 -8.85 -19.88 -9.00
CA LYS A 167 -7.75 -20.85 -8.93
C LYS A 167 -7.05 -20.81 -7.57
N ARG A 168 -6.24 -21.84 -7.30
CA ARG A 168 -5.29 -21.88 -6.18
C ARG A 168 -3.91 -21.51 -6.72
N GLY A 169 -3.17 -20.63 -6.05
CA GLY A 169 -1.82 -20.31 -6.49
C GLY A 169 -1.01 -19.44 -5.55
N THR A 170 0.28 -19.35 -5.84
CA THR A 170 1.25 -18.50 -5.15
C THR A 170 1.79 -17.47 -6.13
N VAL A 171 1.76 -16.20 -5.73
CA VAL A 171 2.38 -15.09 -6.45
C VAL A 171 3.68 -14.70 -5.74
N PHE A 172 4.78 -14.75 -6.47
CA PHE A 172 6.10 -14.33 -5.99
C PHE A 172 6.40 -12.92 -6.52
N THR A 173 6.82 -12.02 -5.62
CA THR A 173 7.22 -10.66 -5.96
C THR A 173 8.53 -10.31 -5.25
N ASN A 174 9.40 -9.57 -5.93
CA ASN A 174 10.62 -9.00 -5.36
C ASN A 174 10.39 -7.62 -4.70
N SER A 175 9.15 -7.11 -4.74
CA SER A 175 8.80 -5.78 -4.27
C SER A 175 8.31 -5.79 -2.83
N HIS A 176 9.13 -5.26 -1.92
CA HIS A 176 8.73 -5.00 -0.54
C HIS A 176 7.49 -4.12 -0.44
N TYR A 177 7.29 -3.21 -1.39
CA TYR A 177 6.12 -2.33 -1.40
C TYR A 177 4.84 -3.13 -1.66
N VAL A 178 4.83 -3.96 -2.71
CA VAL A 178 3.70 -4.85 -3.03
C VAL A 178 3.40 -5.79 -1.87
N PHE A 179 4.44 -6.42 -1.33
CA PHE A 179 4.31 -7.30 -0.17
C PHE A 179 3.68 -6.58 1.02
N GLY A 180 4.16 -5.37 1.33
CA GLY A 180 3.60 -4.54 2.40
C GLY A 180 2.15 -4.11 2.15
N VAL A 181 1.77 -3.77 0.91
CA VAL A 181 0.37 -3.47 0.57
C VAL A 181 -0.53 -4.67 0.87
N VAL A 182 -0.09 -5.87 0.51
CA VAL A 182 -0.90 -7.09 0.66
C VAL A 182 -0.98 -7.57 2.11
N HIS A 183 0.15 -7.59 2.83
CA HIS A 183 0.24 -8.22 4.16
C HIS A 183 0.13 -7.27 5.34
N THR A 184 0.45 -5.98 5.17
CA THR A 184 0.59 -5.04 6.28
C THR A 184 -0.41 -3.90 6.17
N PHE A 185 -0.37 -3.15 5.07
CA PHE A 185 -1.04 -1.85 5.00
C PHE A 185 -2.42 -1.90 4.38
N GLY A 186 -2.69 -2.86 3.49
CA GLY A 186 -3.89 -2.91 2.67
C GLY A 186 -5.17 -2.86 3.49
N LYS A 187 -5.23 -3.64 4.57
CA LYS A 187 -6.40 -3.69 5.45
C LYS A 187 -6.62 -2.37 6.19
N ILE A 188 -5.54 -1.78 6.70
CA ILE A 188 -5.56 -0.49 7.39
C ILE A 188 -6.04 0.62 6.44
N TRP A 189 -5.59 0.58 5.17
CA TRP A 189 -5.99 1.56 4.17
C TRP A 189 -7.45 1.37 3.76
N GLU A 190 -7.93 0.14 3.60
CA GLU A 190 -9.35 -0.15 3.34
C GLU A 190 -10.25 0.45 4.44
N GLU A 191 -9.91 0.22 5.71
CA GLU A 191 -10.68 0.71 6.86
C GLU A 191 -10.68 2.23 7.02
N ARG A 192 -9.61 2.89 6.56
CA ARG A 192 -9.46 4.35 6.62
C ARG A 192 -10.04 5.06 5.40
N GLY A 193 -10.56 4.34 4.41
CA GLY A 193 -11.03 4.93 3.15
C GLY A 193 -9.90 5.39 2.23
N LEU A 194 -8.79 4.64 2.19
CA LEU A 194 -7.63 4.84 1.31
C LEU A 194 -6.94 6.22 1.44
N ILE A 195 -6.97 6.80 2.64
CA ILE A 195 -6.26 8.03 2.98
C ILE A 195 -4.97 7.75 3.75
N ASN A 196 -3.94 8.53 3.45
CA ASN A 196 -2.67 8.50 4.18
C ASN A 196 -2.78 9.26 5.52
N THR A 197 -1.72 9.19 6.34
CA THR A 197 -1.64 9.84 7.65
C THR A 197 -1.75 11.37 7.61
N LYS A 198 -1.54 11.98 6.43
CA LYS A 198 -1.71 13.42 6.18
C LYS A 198 -3.12 13.77 5.69
N ARG A 199 -4.08 12.84 5.71
CA ARG A 199 -5.45 12.97 5.16
C ARG A 199 -5.49 13.25 3.66
N MET A 200 -4.47 12.82 2.92
CA MET A 200 -4.47 12.86 1.45
C MET A 200 -4.75 11.47 0.90
N SER A 201 -5.31 11.40 -0.31
CA SER A 201 -5.43 10.15 -1.07
C SER A 201 -4.08 9.44 -1.20
N LEU A 202 -4.11 8.11 -1.21
CA LEU A 202 -2.93 7.32 -1.51
C LEU A 202 -2.44 7.57 -2.93
N ILE A 203 -1.13 7.57 -3.10
CA ILE A 203 -0.52 7.55 -4.43
C ILE A 203 -0.85 6.18 -5.03
N HIS A 204 -1.48 6.17 -6.22
CA HIS A 204 -2.02 4.97 -6.88
C HIS A 204 -3.24 4.32 -6.19
N GLU A 205 -4.06 5.11 -5.48
CA GLU A 205 -5.30 4.68 -4.79
C GLU A 205 -6.15 3.67 -5.60
N GLU A 206 -6.41 3.96 -6.87
CA GLU A 206 -7.26 3.12 -7.72
C GLU A 206 -6.70 1.71 -7.93
N ILE A 207 -5.39 1.58 -8.13
CA ILE A 207 -4.73 0.28 -8.32
C ILE A 207 -4.76 -0.51 -7.02
N ILE A 208 -4.49 0.17 -5.90
CA ILE A 208 -4.53 -0.44 -4.56
C ILE A 208 -5.94 -0.97 -4.28
N ARG A 209 -6.99 -0.17 -4.53
CA ARG A 209 -8.38 -0.59 -4.38
C ARG A 209 -8.67 -1.86 -5.18
N GLN A 210 -8.29 -1.87 -6.45
CA GLN A 210 -8.50 -3.04 -7.31
C GLN A 210 -7.72 -4.28 -6.84
N ILE A 211 -6.53 -4.13 -6.26
CA ILE A 211 -5.78 -5.25 -5.67
C ILE A 211 -6.52 -5.81 -4.46
N LEU A 212 -7.02 -4.95 -3.56
CA LEU A 212 -7.76 -5.37 -2.36
C LEU A 212 -9.08 -6.08 -2.70
N GLU A 213 -9.70 -5.74 -3.83
CA GLU A 213 -10.83 -6.47 -4.39
C GLU A 213 -10.38 -7.78 -5.06
N ALA A 214 -9.40 -7.72 -5.96
CA ALA A 214 -8.95 -8.86 -6.76
C ALA A 214 -8.32 -9.98 -5.93
N ILE A 215 -7.66 -9.67 -4.81
CA ILE A 215 -7.05 -10.68 -3.94
C ILE A 215 -8.09 -11.61 -3.28
N ARG A 216 -9.37 -11.21 -3.26
CA ARG A 216 -10.48 -12.02 -2.74
C ARG A 216 -11.05 -12.99 -3.79
N GLU A 217 -10.68 -12.86 -5.06
CA GLU A 217 -11.23 -13.67 -6.16
C GLU A 217 -10.59 -15.06 -6.35
N PRO A 218 -9.29 -15.30 -6.09
CA PRO A 218 -8.72 -16.64 -6.11
C PRO A 218 -9.37 -17.57 -5.09
N LYS A 219 -9.41 -18.87 -5.39
CA LYS A 219 -9.89 -19.87 -4.43
C LYS A 219 -8.98 -19.94 -3.19
N GLU A 220 -7.68 -19.85 -3.40
CA GLU A 220 -6.65 -19.81 -2.35
C GLU A 220 -5.42 -19.09 -2.91
N ILE A 221 -4.83 -18.18 -2.15
CA ILE A 221 -3.75 -17.33 -2.66
C ILE A 221 -2.71 -17.07 -1.58
N MET A 222 -1.44 -17.24 -1.94
CA MET A 222 -0.30 -16.79 -1.13
C MET A 222 0.50 -15.76 -1.91
N VAL A 223 0.99 -14.74 -1.22
CA VAL A 223 1.86 -13.71 -1.81
C VAL A 223 3.19 -13.73 -1.08
N VAL A 224 4.22 -14.19 -1.76
CA VAL A 224 5.53 -14.49 -1.16
C VAL A 224 6.54 -13.47 -1.66
N HIS A 225 7.30 -12.88 -0.73
CA HIS A 225 8.41 -12.02 -1.08
C HIS A 225 9.66 -12.85 -1.41
N VAL A 226 10.26 -12.59 -2.57
CA VAL A 226 11.52 -13.19 -3.00
C VAL A 226 12.61 -12.13 -3.09
N LYS A 227 13.86 -12.50 -2.83
CA LYS A 227 14.97 -11.56 -3.01
C LYS A 227 15.20 -11.34 -4.51
N GLY A 228 15.13 -10.08 -4.95
CA GLY A 228 15.44 -9.71 -6.33
C GLY A 228 16.93 -9.88 -6.67
N HIS A 229 17.22 -10.00 -7.97
CA HIS A 229 18.57 -9.94 -8.55
C HIS A 229 19.59 -10.93 -7.95
N GLN A 230 19.16 -12.17 -7.67
CA GLN A 230 20.06 -13.22 -7.22
C GLN A 230 20.69 -13.98 -8.40
N ALA A 231 21.96 -14.35 -8.24
CA ALA A 231 22.63 -15.30 -9.12
C ALA A 231 22.51 -16.70 -8.51
N GLY A 232 21.87 -17.63 -9.22
CA GLY A 232 21.68 -18.99 -8.74
C GLY A 232 20.79 -19.82 -9.66
N LEU A 233 20.85 -21.14 -9.48
CA LEU A 233 20.04 -22.12 -10.21
C LEU A 233 18.80 -22.57 -9.42
N GLN A 234 18.52 -21.94 -8.29
CA GLN A 234 17.33 -22.24 -7.50
C GLN A 234 16.07 -21.85 -8.27
N PHE A 235 15.02 -22.66 -8.16
CA PHE A 235 13.76 -22.49 -8.86
C PHE A 235 13.20 -21.06 -8.78
N GLN A 236 13.14 -20.50 -7.57
CA GLN A 236 12.62 -19.15 -7.33
C GLN A 236 13.51 -18.08 -7.99
N THR A 237 14.83 -18.23 -7.92
CA THR A 237 15.79 -17.30 -8.57
C THR A 237 15.66 -17.31 -10.08
N CYS A 238 15.61 -18.50 -10.69
CA CYS A 238 15.46 -18.64 -12.15
C CYS A 238 14.15 -18.02 -12.65
N SER A 239 13.04 -18.31 -11.96
CA SER A 239 11.72 -17.82 -12.34
C SER A 239 11.57 -16.32 -12.13
N ASN A 240 12.12 -15.77 -11.04
CA ASN A 240 12.15 -14.32 -10.84
C ASN A 240 12.98 -13.62 -11.92
N ASN A 241 14.16 -14.15 -12.24
CA ASN A 241 15.01 -13.58 -13.29
C ASN A 241 14.33 -13.62 -14.67
N LEU A 242 13.52 -14.65 -14.92
CA LEU A 242 12.73 -14.73 -16.15
C LEU A 242 11.62 -13.67 -16.20
N ALA A 243 10.92 -13.44 -15.07
CA ALA A 243 9.93 -12.37 -14.97
C ALA A 243 10.56 -10.98 -15.16
N ASP A 244 11.69 -10.69 -14.52
CA ASP A 244 12.48 -9.46 -14.72
C ASP A 244 12.89 -9.26 -16.20
N GLN A 245 13.39 -10.30 -16.85
CA GLN A 245 13.77 -10.24 -18.27
C GLN A 245 12.56 -9.98 -19.18
N GLU A 246 11.44 -10.64 -18.91
CA GLU A 246 10.21 -10.42 -19.67
C GLU A 246 9.66 -9.02 -19.45
N ALA A 247 9.67 -8.49 -18.23
CA ALA A 247 9.20 -7.14 -17.94
C ALA A 247 10.09 -6.09 -18.64
N LYS A 248 11.42 -6.30 -18.69
CA LYS A 248 12.37 -5.49 -19.45
C LYS A 248 12.09 -5.54 -20.95
N ARG A 249 11.78 -6.72 -21.50
CA ARG A 249 11.40 -6.89 -22.92
C ARG A 249 10.09 -6.15 -23.21
N ALA A 250 9.08 -6.34 -22.36
CA ALA A 250 7.77 -5.72 -22.48
C ALA A 250 7.83 -4.19 -22.43
N ALA A 251 8.72 -3.62 -21.60
CA ALA A 251 8.90 -2.18 -21.50
C ALA A 251 9.39 -1.52 -22.80
N LEU A 252 10.10 -2.26 -23.66
CA LEU A 252 10.60 -1.77 -24.94
C LEU A 252 9.55 -1.84 -26.06
N LEU A 253 8.46 -2.59 -25.87
CA LEU A 253 7.39 -2.69 -26.84
C LEU A 253 6.65 -1.35 -27.00
N MET A 254 6.09 -1.12 -28.19
CA MET A 254 5.17 -0.01 -28.38
C MET A 254 3.87 -0.31 -27.63
N VAL A 255 3.35 0.68 -26.90
CA VAL A 255 2.05 0.57 -26.22
C VAL A 255 0.95 0.44 -27.29
N SER A 256 0.53 -0.80 -27.57
CA SER A 256 -0.64 -1.13 -28.40
C SER A 256 -1.85 -1.49 -27.53
N VAL A 257 -2.02 -0.79 -26.41
CA VAL A 257 -3.20 -0.99 -25.53
C VAL A 257 -4.36 -0.20 -26.14
N PRO A 258 -5.50 -0.82 -26.50
CA PRO A 258 -6.72 -0.09 -26.83
C PRO A 258 -7.04 0.82 -25.63
N GLU A 259 -7.48 2.05 -25.87
CA GLU A 259 -7.93 2.95 -24.83
C GLU A 259 -8.93 2.22 -23.90
N VAL A 260 -8.45 1.70 -22.77
CA VAL A 260 -9.23 1.86 -21.55
C VAL A 260 -9.19 3.36 -21.34
N ILE A 261 -10.25 4.00 -21.84
CA ILE A 261 -10.64 5.35 -21.49
C ILE A 261 -10.82 5.28 -19.97
N TRP A 262 -9.71 5.49 -19.25
CA TRP A 262 -9.80 6.29 -18.07
C TRP A 262 -10.39 7.59 -18.61
N GLU A 263 -11.67 7.83 -18.35
CA GLU A 263 -12.17 9.18 -18.34
C GLU A 263 -11.37 9.90 -17.26
N GLU A 264 -10.14 10.28 -17.60
CA GLU A 264 -9.58 11.53 -17.14
C GLU A 264 -10.66 12.53 -17.49
N ASN A 265 -11.42 12.91 -16.46
CA ASN A 265 -12.37 14.01 -16.44
C ASN A 265 -12.04 14.96 -17.59
N PRO A 266 -12.84 15.01 -18.67
CA PRO A 266 -12.45 15.64 -19.92
C PRO A 266 -11.94 17.02 -19.58
N GLY A 267 -10.66 17.25 -19.88
CA GLY A 267 -9.89 18.35 -19.34
C GLY A 267 -10.77 19.59 -19.28
N VAL A 268 -11.11 20.02 -18.05
CA VAL A 268 -12.14 21.03 -17.76
C VAL A 268 -12.19 21.99 -18.93
N GLN A 269 -13.26 21.93 -19.73
CA GLN A 269 -13.40 22.84 -20.85
C GLN A 269 -13.38 24.23 -20.24
N ILE A 270 -12.28 24.95 -20.44
CA ILE A 270 -12.02 26.22 -19.79
C ILE A 270 -12.89 27.25 -20.52
N CYS A 271 -14.16 27.31 -20.14
CA CYS A 271 -15.07 28.33 -20.63
C CYS A 271 -14.88 29.57 -19.76
N PRO A 272 -14.19 30.62 -20.24
CA PRO A 272 -14.10 31.87 -19.50
C PRO A 272 -15.50 32.45 -19.27
N SER A 273 -15.76 32.99 -18.08
CA SER A 273 -16.98 33.75 -17.84
C SER A 273 -16.97 35.04 -18.65
N GLU A 274 -18.14 35.67 -18.88
CA GLU A 274 -18.22 36.97 -19.58
C GLU A 274 -17.30 38.02 -18.94
N ARG A 275 -17.17 38.01 -17.61
CA ARG A 275 -16.26 38.91 -16.87
C ARG A 275 -14.78 38.62 -17.15
N ASP A 276 -14.42 37.36 -17.39
CA ASP A 276 -13.05 37.00 -17.77
C ASP A 276 -12.76 37.43 -19.21
N ILE A 277 -13.72 37.26 -20.11
CA ILE A 277 -13.61 37.72 -21.51
C ILE A 277 -13.40 39.23 -21.59
N GLU A 278 -14.17 40.02 -20.83
CA GLU A 278 -13.99 41.48 -20.78
C GLU A 278 -12.60 41.87 -20.26
N ARG A 279 -12.08 41.15 -19.26
CA ARG A 279 -10.73 41.38 -18.74
C ARG A 279 -9.66 41.01 -19.75
N PHE A 280 -9.84 39.90 -20.48
CA PHE A 280 -8.92 39.48 -21.52
C PHE A 280 -8.85 40.53 -22.63
N LYS A 281 -10.01 41.04 -23.08
CA LYS A 281 -10.07 42.14 -24.06
C LYS A 281 -9.39 43.42 -23.54
N LYS A 282 -9.61 43.81 -22.27
CA LYS A 282 -8.93 44.96 -21.67
C LYS A 282 -7.41 44.81 -21.59
N MET A 283 -6.89 43.58 -21.50
CA MET A 283 -5.45 43.29 -21.50
C MET A 283 -4.88 43.16 -22.93
N GLY A 284 -5.69 43.37 -23.98
CA GLY A 284 -5.26 43.21 -25.37
C GLY A 284 -5.27 41.77 -25.86
N GLY A 285 -5.99 40.88 -25.17
CA GLY A 285 -6.11 39.47 -25.55
C GLY A 285 -7.03 39.26 -26.75
N VAL A 286 -6.63 38.36 -27.65
CA VAL A 286 -7.36 37.96 -28.86
C VAL A 286 -7.68 36.47 -28.79
N LEU A 287 -8.84 36.08 -29.31
CA LEU A 287 -9.24 34.67 -29.39
C LEU A 287 -8.69 34.04 -30.67
N GLU A 288 -7.78 33.08 -30.52
CA GLU A 288 -7.19 32.31 -31.63
C GLU A 288 -7.33 30.81 -31.38
N MET A 289 -7.90 30.08 -32.35
CA MET A 289 -8.09 28.62 -32.26
C MET A 289 -8.70 28.14 -30.93
N GLY A 290 -9.70 28.88 -30.42
CA GLY A 290 -10.39 28.56 -29.17
C GLY A 290 -9.64 28.93 -27.89
N LYS A 291 -8.52 29.64 -27.97
CA LYS A 291 -7.71 30.07 -26.81
C LYS A 291 -7.47 31.58 -26.83
N TRP A 292 -7.52 32.21 -25.65
CA TRP A 292 -7.21 33.64 -25.52
C TRP A 292 -5.71 33.84 -25.42
N LYS A 293 -5.14 34.73 -26.25
CA LYS A 293 -3.70 35.01 -26.28
C LYS A 293 -3.41 36.50 -26.29
N LEU A 294 -2.30 36.89 -25.68
CA LEU A 294 -1.74 38.23 -25.77
C LEU A 294 -0.88 38.39 -27.05
N PRO A 295 -0.60 39.63 -27.49
CA PRO A 295 0.24 39.90 -28.66
C PRO A 295 1.66 39.32 -28.58
N ASP A 296 2.15 39.04 -27.37
CA ASP A 296 3.44 38.41 -27.12
C ASP A 296 3.39 36.86 -27.13
N GLY A 297 2.23 36.29 -27.47
CA GLY A 297 2.02 34.84 -27.58
C GLY A 297 1.64 34.15 -26.27
N ARG A 298 1.56 34.86 -25.13
CA ARG A 298 1.15 34.27 -23.84
C ARG A 298 -0.34 33.93 -23.81
N GLU A 299 -0.67 32.73 -23.35
CA GLU A 299 -2.07 32.27 -23.20
C GLU A 299 -2.71 32.85 -21.93
N LEU A 300 -3.90 33.42 -22.07
CA LEU A 300 -4.71 33.97 -20.99
C LEU A 300 -5.67 32.91 -20.48
N VAL A 301 -5.61 32.65 -19.17
CA VAL A 301 -6.43 31.62 -18.52
C VAL A 301 -7.28 32.27 -17.41
N PRO A 302 -8.56 31.88 -17.26
CA PRO A 302 -9.42 32.37 -16.19
C PRO A 302 -8.85 32.06 -14.81
N LYS A 303 -9.08 32.95 -13.84
CA LYS A 303 -8.56 32.76 -12.47
C LYS A 303 -9.07 31.46 -11.83
N SER A 304 -10.29 31.04 -12.17
CA SER A 304 -10.88 29.76 -11.72
C SER A 304 -10.06 28.56 -12.18
N ALA A 305 -9.58 28.57 -13.43
CA ALA A 305 -8.75 27.52 -14.00
C ALA A 305 -7.27 27.63 -13.58
N ALA A 306 -6.76 28.85 -13.37
CA ALA A 306 -5.38 29.09 -12.97
C ALA A 306 -4.99 28.36 -11.66
N ARG A 307 -5.89 28.34 -10.66
CA ARG A 307 -5.65 27.59 -9.40
C ARG A 307 -5.51 26.08 -9.62
N GLY A 308 -6.28 25.50 -10.54
CA GLY A 308 -6.18 24.08 -10.88
C GLY A 308 -4.91 23.75 -11.67
N ILE A 309 -4.46 24.66 -12.53
CA ILE A 309 -3.20 24.51 -13.28
C ILE A 309 -2.00 24.64 -12.35
N LEU A 310 -1.98 25.66 -11.48
CA LEU A 310 -0.88 25.87 -10.52
C LEU A 310 -0.73 24.70 -9.55
N ARG A 311 -1.84 24.11 -9.09
CA ARG A 311 -1.81 22.93 -8.23
C ARG A 311 -1.20 21.73 -8.94
N ARG A 312 -1.60 21.46 -10.18
CA ARG A 312 -1.03 20.39 -11.01
C ARG A 312 0.45 20.59 -11.29
N LEU A 313 0.89 21.81 -11.58
CA LEU A 313 2.31 22.11 -11.79
C LEU A 313 3.12 21.91 -10.49
N HIS A 314 2.57 22.32 -9.34
CA HIS A 314 3.21 22.10 -8.05
C HIS A 314 3.34 20.61 -7.70
N GLU A 315 2.30 19.82 -7.97
CA GLU A 315 2.31 18.35 -7.79
C GLU A 315 3.27 17.63 -8.75
N GLN A 316 3.65 18.25 -9.87
CA GLN A 316 4.64 17.69 -10.81
C GLN A 316 6.09 17.97 -10.40
N THR A 317 6.30 18.90 -9.47
CA THR A 317 7.64 19.31 -8.98
C THR A 317 8.04 18.68 -7.64
N HIS A 318 7.19 17.82 -7.07
CA HIS A 318 7.40 17.08 -5.83
C HIS A 318 7.15 15.58 -6.04
#